data_AF-A0A1V5LLR2-F1
#
_entry.id   AF-A0A1V5LLR2-F1
#
_cell.length_a   1.000
_cell.length_b   1.000
_cell.length_c   1.000
_cell.angle_alpha   90.00
_cell.angle_beta   90.00
_cell.angle_gamma   90.00
#
_symmetry.space_group_name_H-M   'P 1'
#
loop_
_entity.id
_entity.type
_entity.pdbx_description
1 polymer ?
#
loop_
_entity_poly.entity_id
_entity_poly.type
_entity_poly.pdbx_seq_one_letter_code
_entity_poly.pdbx_strand_id
1 'polypeptide(L)'
;MADLKKIGKKAISVFWRDKEPPPEELGPNLGPDLGPTLRSDPGPNLGPTTPYTTPATTAPITQASPAPGDNPFYKALEQELLKQMPVAFAEFNSQAAAIGEKFPALDQTTRDQLAFHAAQTALKARQQDLNVNHVLQALDTVIKSLSREESEFNTQNEEGFRQKLAGVRQKIGELKQGISARENRLVEIQNELDAFIAARNEEKKRLEHEKSQLLSDQLVTENEINQIEQKKREREADFRSALLAHQQNFTALRERLASNLQKLK
;
A
#
# COMPACT_ATOMS: atom_id res chain seq x y z
N MET A 1 -26.02 -41.53 -10.56
CA MET A 1 -25.08 -40.59 -11.21
C MET A 1 -24.62 -39.58 -10.15
N ALA A 2 -23.50 -39.85 -9.48
CA ALA A 2 -22.94 -38.87 -8.55
C ALA A 2 -22.39 -37.68 -9.35
N ASP A 3 -22.66 -36.48 -8.86
CA ASP A 3 -22.44 -35.18 -9.50
C ASP A 3 -20.96 -34.91 -9.83
N LEU A 4 -20.46 -35.45 -10.95
CA LEU A 4 -19.06 -35.26 -11.42
C LEU A 4 -18.70 -33.77 -11.58
N LYS A 5 -19.69 -32.92 -11.92
CA LYS A 5 -19.54 -31.46 -11.98
C LYS A 5 -19.13 -30.84 -10.65
N LYS A 6 -19.45 -31.45 -9.50
CA LYS A 6 -19.10 -30.91 -8.18
C LYS A 6 -17.66 -31.19 -7.79
N ILE A 7 -17.06 -32.27 -8.31
CA ILE A 7 -15.70 -32.68 -8.00
C ILE A 7 -14.69 -31.82 -8.78
N GLY A 8 -14.91 -31.64 -10.09
CA GLY A 8 -14.08 -30.74 -10.92
C GLY A 8 -14.05 -29.30 -10.38
N LYS A 9 -15.22 -28.78 -9.98
CA LYS A 9 -15.32 -27.44 -9.35
C LYS A 9 -14.55 -27.32 -8.03
N LYS A 10 -14.54 -28.37 -7.20
CA LYS A 10 -13.82 -28.35 -5.91
C LYS A 10 -12.32 -28.43 -6.08
N ALA A 11 -11.82 -29.31 -6.95
CA ALA A 11 -10.39 -29.48 -7.18
C ALA A 11 -9.74 -28.22 -7.80
N ILE A 12 -10.47 -27.53 -8.67
CA ILE A 12 -9.98 -26.34 -9.39
C ILE A 12 -10.16 -25.05 -8.57
N SER A 13 -11.20 -24.99 -7.71
CA SER A 13 -11.29 -23.97 -6.65
C SER A 13 -10.07 -23.98 -5.73
N VAL A 14 -9.38 -25.11 -5.58
CA VAL A 14 -8.14 -25.20 -4.79
C VAL A 14 -6.94 -24.70 -5.61
N PHE A 15 -6.89 -25.01 -6.91
CA PHE A 15 -5.80 -24.60 -7.81
C PHE A 15 -5.72 -23.08 -7.99
N TRP A 16 -6.87 -22.42 -8.07
CA TRP A 16 -6.99 -20.98 -8.26
C TRP A 16 -7.38 -20.22 -6.97
N ARG A 17 -7.41 -20.85 -5.80
CA ARG A 17 -7.47 -20.08 -4.55
C ARG A 17 -6.07 -19.59 -4.23
N ASP A 18 -5.83 -18.30 -4.43
CA ASP A 18 -4.84 -17.64 -3.60
C ASP A 18 -5.45 -17.62 -2.18
N LYS A 19 -4.72 -18.13 -1.18
CA LYS A 19 -4.95 -17.63 0.18
C LYS A 19 -4.68 -16.14 0.08
N GLU A 20 -5.74 -15.33 -0.01
CA GLU A 20 -5.57 -13.89 0.19
C GLU A 20 -4.85 -13.74 1.53
N PRO A 21 -3.66 -13.11 1.56
CA PRO A 21 -3.13 -12.67 2.83
C PRO A 21 -4.20 -11.77 3.47
N PRO A 22 -4.41 -11.84 4.78
CA PRO A 22 -5.37 -10.97 5.45
C PRO A 22 -5.06 -9.53 5.04
N PRO A 23 -6.09 -8.70 4.81
CA PRO A 23 -5.87 -7.31 4.46
C PRO A 23 -5.01 -6.70 5.57
N GLU A 24 -3.76 -6.36 5.25
CA GLU A 24 -3.02 -5.43 6.09
C GLU A 24 -3.87 -4.16 6.11
N GLU A 25 -4.48 -3.91 7.26
CA GLU A 25 -5.04 -2.63 7.60
C GLU A 25 -3.91 -1.60 7.45
N LEU A 26 -3.79 -1.03 6.26
CA LEU A 26 -3.26 0.31 6.08
C LEU A 26 -4.31 1.27 6.67
N GLY A 27 -4.45 1.21 7.99
CA GLY A 27 -5.23 2.16 8.76
C GLY A 27 -4.65 3.57 8.57
N PRO A 28 -5.50 4.61 8.53
CA PRO A 28 -5.04 5.98 8.45
C PRO A 28 -4.50 6.40 9.83
N ASN A 29 -3.19 6.36 10.02
CA ASN A 29 -2.55 7.04 11.15
C ASN A 29 -2.20 8.47 10.73
N LEU A 30 -3.20 9.35 10.79
CA LEU A 30 -3.03 10.79 10.85
C LEU A 30 -3.16 11.21 12.32
N GLY A 31 -2.04 11.63 12.91
CA GLY A 31 -1.97 12.34 14.18
C GLY A 31 -0.71 13.22 14.19
N PRO A 32 -0.80 14.51 14.58
CA PRO A 32 0.22 15.51 14.29
C PRO A 32 1.34 15.48 15.34
N ASP A 33 2.61 15.45 14.89
CA ASP A 33 3.72 15.79 15.76
C ASP A 33 4.38 17.08 15.28
N LEU A 34 4.15 18.15 16.04
CA LEU A 34 4.77 19.46 15.88
C LEU A 34 6.04 19.50 16.74
N GLY A 35 7.21 19.49 16.10
CA GLY A 35 8.49 19.72 16.79
C GLY A 35 9.62 20.09 15.82
N PRO A 36 10.40 21.17 16.07
CA PRO A 36 11.28 21.75 15.07
C PRO A 36 12.67 21.10 15.11
N THR A 37 13.18 20.66 13.96
CA THR A 37 14.64 20.52 13.82
C THR A 37 15.07 20.99 12.43
N LEU A 38 15.51 22.25 12.40
CA LEU A 38 16.38 22.79 11.36
C LEU A 38 17.67 21.95 11.33
N ARG A 39 17.96 21.27 10.21
CA ARG A 39 19.33 21.09 9.73
C ARG A 39 19.36 20.63 8.28
N SER A 40 19.61 21.62 7.42
CA SER A 40 20.60 21.58 6.34
C SER A 40 20.55 20.40 5.36
N ASP A 41 19.90 20.64 4.23
CA ASP A 41 20.37 20.14 2.93
C ASP A 41 21.73 20.83 2.60
N PRO A 42 22.66 20.18 1.87
CA PRO A 42 22.52 20.13 0.41
C PRO A 42 23.04 18.85 -0.28
N GLY A 43 22.26 18.32 -1.22
CA GLY A 43 22.77 17.90 -2.54
C GLY A 43 22.72 16.40 -2.91
N PRO A 44 22.79 16.09 -4.22
CA PRO A 44 22.02 15.02 -4.85
C PRO A 44 22.76 13.68 -4.82
N ASN A 45 22.08 12.62 -4.41
CA ASN A 45 22.60 11.26 -4.57
C ASN A 45 21.81 10.50 -5.65
N LEU A 46 22.44 10.40 -6.82
CA LEU A 46 22.04 9.56 -7.94
C LEU A 46 22.21 8.09 -7.55
N GLY A 47 21.13 7.46 -7.10
CA GLY A 47 21.08 6.00 -6.89
C GLY A 47 20.95 5.25 -8.22
N PRO A 48 21.56 4.05 -8.36
CA PRO A 48 21.59 3.32 -9.62
C PRO A 48 20.19 2.81 -9.99
N THR A 49 19.75 3.18 -11.20
CA THR A 49 18.62 2.59 -11.90
C THR A 49 18.91 1.11 -12.15
N THR A 50 18.17 0.23 -11.50
CA THR A 50 18.15 -1.18 -11.87
C THR A 50 17.23 -1.35 -13.09
N PRO A 51 17.73 -1.86 -14.24
CA PRO A 51 16.87 -2.19 -15.35
C PRO A 51 16.02 -3.40 -15.00
N TYR A 52 14.71 -3.26 -15.22
CA TYR A 52 13.72 -4.33 -15.15
C TYR A 52 14.11 -5.46 -16.11
N THR A 53 14.68 -6.54 -15.58
CA THR A 53 14.92 -7.77 -16.33
C THR A 53 13.60 -8.52 -16.51
N THR A 54 13.11 -8.55 -17.75
CA THR A 54 12.05 -9.48 -18.16
C THR A 54 12.49 -10.91 -17.87
N PRO A 55 11.67 -11.76 -17.22
CA PRO A 55 11.97 -13.19 -17.15
C PRO A 55 11.82 -13.77 -18.55
N ALA A 56 12.93 -14.16 -19.16
CA ALA A 56 12.93 -15.01 -20.34
C ALA A 56 12.46 -16.41 -19.89
N THR A 57 11.20 -16.73 -20.16
CA THR A 57 10.67 -18.09 -19.97
C THR A 57 10.71 -18.84 -21.29
N THR A 58 11.82 -19.51 -21.54
CA THR A 58 11.88 -20.68 -22.40
C THR A 58 12.82 -21.69 -21.75
N ALA A 59 12.36 -22.27 -20.63
CA ALA A 59 12.92 -23.52 -20.14
C ALA A 59 12.34 -24.66 -21.00
N PRO A 60 13.16 -25.63 -21.45
CA PRO A 60 12.67 -26.79 -22.18
C PRO A 60 11.74 -27.59 -21.26
N ILE A 61 10.60 -28.00 -21.83
CA ILE A 61 9.57 -28.78 -21.15
C ILE A 61 10.19 -30.14 -20.80
N THR A 62 10.73 -30.24 -19.59
CA THR A 62 11.07 -31.54 -19.00
C THR A 62 9.74 -32.16 -18.61
N GLN A 63 9.44 -33.37 -19.11
CA GLN A 63 8.32 -34.15 -18.59
C GLN A 63 8.54 -34.36 -17.09
N ALA A 64 7.88 -33.52 -16.28
CA ALA A 64 7.86 -33.71 -14.85
C ALA A 64 7.06 -34.98 -14.60
N SER A 65 7.72 -36.04 -14.12
CA SER A 65 7.00 -37.05 -13.35
C SER A 65 6.26 -36.32 -12.23
N PRO A 66 4.97 -36.59 -12.00
CA PRO A 66 4.22 -35.92 -10.95
C PRO A 66 4.95 -36.16 -9.63
N ALA A 67 5.31 -35.07 -8.94
CA ALA A 67 5.97 -35.16 -7.64
C ALA A 67 5.11 -36.04 -6.71
N PRO A 68 5.68 -37.07 -6.07
CA PRO A 68 4.94 -37.91 -5.14
C PRO A 68 4.68 -37.06 -3.89
N GLY A 69 3.48 -36.50 -3.77
CA GLY A 69 3.14 -35.66 -2.64
C GLY A 69 1.75 -35.05 -2.76
N ASP A 70 0.75 -35.78 -2.25
CA ASP A 70 -0.44 -35.24 -1.58
C ASP A 70 -1.19 -34.06 -2.24
N ASN A 71 -1.20 -33.96 -3.57
CA ASN A 71 -2.10 -33.00 -4.20
C ASN A 71 -3.53 -33.59 -4.14
N PRO A 72 -4.50 -32.98 -3.42
CA PRO A 72 -5.88 -33.45 -3.34
C PRO A 72 -6.53 -33.63 -4.73
N PHE A 73 -5.98 -32.96 -5.74
CA PHE A 73 -6.29 -33.13 -7.15
C PHE A 73 -6.07 -34.57 -7.64
N TYR A 74 -4.88 -35.14 -7.47
CA TYR A 74 -4.57 -36.48 -7.98
C TYR A 74 -5.36 -37.57 -7.25
N LYS A 75 -5.60 -37.40 -5.95
CA LYS A 75 -6.46 -38.31 -5.17
C LYS A 75 -7.90 -38.31 -5.68
N ALA A 76 -8.43 -37.15 -6.10
CA ALA A 76 -9.79 -37.07 -6.65
C ALA A 76 -9.87 -37.75 -8.03
N LEU A 77 -8.86 -37.56 -8.88
CA LEU A 77 -8.73 -38.23 -10.17
C LEU A 77 -8.67 -39.76 -10.01
N GLU A 78 -7.80 -40.24 -9.12
CA GLU A 78 -7.67 -41.67 -8.83
C GLU A 78 -8.99 -42.27 -8.32
N GLN A 79 -9.70 -41.57 -7.43
CA GLN A 79 -11.00 -42.03 -6.93
C GLN A 79 -12.07 -42.12 -8.02
N GLU A 80 -12.11 -41.17 -8.96
CA GLU A 80 -13.07 -41.21 -10.06
C GLU A 80 -12.73 -42.31 -11.07
N LEU A 81 -11.44 -42.52 -11.36
CA LEU A 81 -10.99 -43.65 -12.19
C LEU A 81 -11.34 -44.99 -11.55
N LEU A 82 -11.10 -45.16 -10.25
CA LEU A 82 -11.48 -46.35 -9.49
C LEU A 82 -12.99 -46.62 -9.52
N LYS A 83 -13.81 -45.57 -9.56
CA LYS A 83 -15.28 -45.67 -9.62
C LYS A 83 -15.80 -46.07 -10.99
N GLN A 84 -15.06 -45.77 -12.05
CA GLN A 84 -15.39 -46.15 -13.43
C GLN A 84 -14.85 -47.55 -13.80
N MET A 85 -13.96 -48.13 -12.98
CA MET A 85 -13.39 -49.46 -13.21
C MET A 85 -14.37 -50.59 -12.81
N PRO A 86 -14.69 -51.53 -13.71
CA PRO A 86 -15.43 -52.74 -13.36
C PRO A 86 -14.68 -53.59 -12.32
N VAL A 87 -15.42 -54.22 -11.40
CA VAL A 87 -14.85 -55.09 -10.34
C VAL A 87 -13.96 -56.19 -10.92
N ALA A 88 -14.35 -56.75 -12.07
CA ALA A 88 -13.59 -57.78 -12.76
C ALA A 88 -12.22 -57.28 -13.28
N PHE A 89 -12.14 -56.00 -13.68
CA PHE A 89 -10.90 -55.35 -14.09
C PHE A 89 -10.05 -54.93 -12.89
N ALA A 90 -10.66 -54.52 -11.77
CA ALA A 90 -9.94 -54.21 -10.55
C ALA A 90 -9.18 -55.42 -9.99
N GLU A 91 -9.77 -56.61 -10.06
CA GLU A 91 -9.10 -57.86 -9.67
C GLU A 91 -7.94 -58.18 -10.63
N PHE A 92 -8.13 -58.04 -11.95
CA PHE A 92 -7.04 -58.17 -12.93
C PHE A 92 -5.88 -57.21 -12.64
N ASN A 93 -6.17 -55.93 -12.41
CA ASN A 93 -5.17 -54.91 -12.13
C ASN A 93 -4.41 -55.19 -10.82
N SER A 94 -5.10 -55.69 -9.79
CA SER A 94 -4.48 -56.11 -8.54
C SER A 94 -3.54 -57.31 -8.72
N GLN A 95 -3.96 -58.32 -9.48
CA GLN A 95 -3.11 -59.49 -9.77
C GLN A 95 -1.92 -59.10 -10.68
N ALA A 96 -2.13 -58.20 -11.64
CA ALA A 96 -1.06 -57.68 -12.50
C ALA A 96 0.01 -56.93 -11.69
N ALA A 97 -0.39 -56.08 -10.74
CA ALA A 97 0.54 -55.42 -9.82
C ALA A 97 1.30 -56.43 -8.94
N ALA A 98 0.58 -57.37 -8.33
CA ALA A 98 1.19 -58.38 -7.46
C ALA A 98 2.17 -59.31 -8.21
N ILE A 99 1.87 -59.68 -9.45
CA ILE A 99 2.75 -60.51 -10.29
C ILE A 99 3.93 -59.69 -10.81
N GLY A 100 3.72 -58.41 -11.16
CA GLY A 100 4.79 -57.48 -11.51
C GLY A 100 5.84 -57.35 -10.40
N GLU A 101 5.40 -57.24 -9.16
CA GLU A 101 6.30 -57.17 -7.99
C GLU A 101 6.96 -58.51 -7.66
N LYS A 102 6.22 -59.62 -7.71
CA LYS A 102 6.74 -60.95 -7.34
C LYS A 102 7.65 -61.55 -8.41
N PHE A 103 7.44 -61.19 -9.67
CA PHE A 103 8.15 -61.77 -10.81
C PHE A 103 8.66 -60.69 -11.79
N PRO A 104 9.54 -59.79 -11.34
CA PRO A 104 10.02 -58.69 -12.18
C PRO A 104 10.86 -59.16 -13.37
N ALA A 105 11.44 -60.36 -13.29
CA ALA A 105 12.29 -60.98 -14.32
C ALA A 105 11.52 -61.67 -15.46
N LEU A 106 10.19 -61.85 -15.32
CA LEU A 106 9.35 -62.36 -16.41
C LEU A 106 9.11 -61.26 -17.45
N ASP A 107 9.00 -61.65 -18.71
CA ASP A 107 8.56 -60.76 -19.78
C ASP A 107 7.09 -60.33 -19.57
N GLN A 108 6.74 -59.15 -20.09
CA GLN A 108 5.43 -58.54 -19.84
C GLN A 108 4.28 -59.44 -20.29
N THR A 109 4.42 -60.11 -21.44
CA THR A 109 3.38 -60.99 -21.99
C THR A 109 3.07 -62.13 -21.04
N THR A 110 4.11 -62.79 -20.51
CA THR A 110 3.94 -63.88 -19.54
C THR A 110 3.32 -63.37 -18.24
N ARG A 111 3.70 -62.18 -17.77
CA ARG A 111 3.09 -61.57 -16.58
C ARG A 111 1.61 -61.27 -16.77
N ASP A 112 1.22 -60.72 -17.91
CA ASP A 112 -0.17 -60.39 -18.23
C ASP A 112 -1.03 -61.64 -18.32
N GLN A 113 -0.51 -62.73 -18.91
CA GLN A 113 -1.19 -64.03 -18.97
C GLN A 113 -1.39 -64.64 -17.58
N LEU A 114 -0.35 -64.60 -16.73
CA LEU A 114 -0.44 -65.09 -15.35
C LEU A 114 -1.43 -64.25 -14.53
N ALA A 115 -1.44 -62.93 -14.69
CA ALA A 115 -2.37 -62.03 -14.03
C ALA A 115 -3.81 -62.28 -14.47
N PHE A 116 -4.03 -62.51 -15.76
CA PHE A 116 -5.35 -62.84 -16.29
C PHE A 116 -5.88 -64.16 -15.72
N HIS A 117 -5.06 -65.22 -15.71
CA HIS A 117 -5.46 -66.51 -15.13
C HIS A 117 -5.68 -66.46 -13.62
N ALA A 118 -4.84 -65.73 -12.89
CA ALA A 118 -5.00 -65.53 -11.45
C ALA A 118 -6.30 -64.78 -11.14
N ALA A 119 -6.58 -63.70 -11.87
CA ALA A 119 -7.81 -62.92 -11.72
C ALA A 119 -9.05 -63.72 -12.11
N GLN A 120 -8.97 -64.49 -13.20
CA GLN A 120 -10.06 -65.39 -13.62
C GLN A 120 -10.37 -66.43 -12.54
N THR A 121 -9.35 -67.00 -11.89
CA THR A 121 -9.51 -67.96 -10.79
C THR A 121 -10.13 -67.31 -9.55
N ALA A 122 -9.67 -66.11 -9.17
CA ALA A 122 -10.19 -65.36 -8.03
C ALA A 122 -11.65 -64.94 -8.23
N LEU A 123 -12.03 -64.54 -9.45
CA LEU A 123 -13.40 -64.15 -9.78
C LEU A 123 -14.35 -65.35 -9.89
N LYS A 124 -13.85 -66.50 -10.38
CA LYS A 124 -14.62 -67.74 -10.44
C LYS A 124 -15.04 -68.23 -9.05
N ALA A 125 -14.20 -68.04 -8.03
CA ALA A 125 -14.54 -68.30 -6.63
C ALA A 125 -15.70 -67.42 -6.11
N ARG A 126 -15.98 -66.29 -6.78
CA ARG A 126 -17.06 -65.34 -6.49
C ARG A 126 -18.23 -65.44 -7.50
N GLN A 127 -18.30 -66.53 -8.28
CA GLN A 127 -19.31 -66.73 -9.35
C GLN A 127 -19.31 -65.65 -10.44
N GLN A 128 -18.16 -65.01 -10.70
CA GLN A 128 -18.00 -64.02 -11.76
C GLN A 128 -17.05 -64.54 -12.84
N ASP A 129 -17.45 -64.42 -14.11
CA ASP A 129 -16.63 -64.84 -15.25
C ASP A 129 -15.87 -63.65 -15.84
N LEU A 130 -14.54 -63.77 -15.85
CA LEU A 130 -13.65 -62.85 -16.56
C LEU A 130 -13.32 -63.42 -17.94
N ASN A 131 -13.56 -62.63 -18.99
CA ASN A 131 -13.07 -62.90 -20.33
C ASN A 131 -12.28 -61.70 -20.86
N VAL A 132 -11.58 -61.90 -21.97
CA VAL A 132 -10.74 -60.86 -22.59
C VAL A 132 -11.58 -59.65 -23.04
N ASN A 133 -12.79 -59.86 -23.56
CA ASN A 133 -13.69 -58.77 -23.95
C ASN A 133 -14.10 -57.89 -22.77
N HIS A 134 -14.30 -58.46 -21.57
CA HIS A 134 -14.61 -57.71 -20.35
C HIS A 134 -13.43 -56.82 -19.94
N VAL A 135 -12.19 -57.31 -20.07
CA VAL A 135 -10.97 -56.53 -19.79
C VAL A 135 -10.79 -55.41 -20.81
N LEU A 136 -10.96 -55.71 -22.11
CA LEU A 136 -10.86 -54.72 -23.17
C LEU A 136 -11.93 -53.62 -23.07
N GLN A 137 -13.18 -53.99 -22.79
CA GLN A 137 -14.26 -53.01 -22.57
C GLN A 137 -14.03 -52.15 -21.32
N ALA A 138 -13.45 -52.72 -20.26
CA ALA A 138 -13.05 -51.98 -19.08
C ALA A 138 -11.96 -50.95 -19.41
N LEU A 139 -10.93 -51.36 -20.16
CA LEU A 139 -9.86 -50.47 -20.63
C LEU A 139 -10.41 -49.35 -21.51
N ASP A 140 -11.28 -49.66 -22.47
CA ASP A 140 -11.94 -48.65 -23.30
C ASP A 140 -12.74 -47.64 -22.48
N THR A 141 -13.40 -48.10 -21.41
CA THR A 141 -14.17 -47.24 -20.50
C THR A 141 -13.25 -46.32 -19.71
N VAL A 142 -12.14 -46.85 -19.18
CA VAL A 142 -11.14 -46.07 -18.45
C VAL A 142 -10.46 -45.05 -19.37
N ILE A 143 -10.08 -45.43 -20.60
CA ILE A 143 -9.49 -44.54 -21.59
C ILE A 143 -10.45 -43.40 -21.93
N LYS A 144 -11.73 -43.70 -22.18
CA LYS A 144 -12.75 -42.67 -22.43
C LYS A 144 -12.93 -41.74 -21.22
N SER A 145 -12.89 -42.29 -20.01
CA SER A 145 -12.97 -41.48 -18.79
C SER A 145 -11.77 -40.54 -18.65
N LEU A 146 -10.56 -41.01 -18.94
CA LEU A 146 -9.35 -40.20 -18.92
C LEU A 146 -9.40 -39.06 -19.94
N SER A 147 -9.81 -39.34 -21.19
CA SER A 147 -9.95 -38.29 -22.20
C SER A 147 -11.00 -37.25 -21.82
N ARG A 148 -12.05 -37.65 -21.11
CA ARG A 148 -13.07 -36.74 -20.60
C ARG A 148 -12.53 -35.88 -19.46
N GLU A 149 -11.84 -36.47 -18.50
CA GLU A 149 -11.15 -35.77 -17.40
C GLU A 149 -10.16 -34.74 -17.94
N GLU A 150 -9.36 -35.11 -18.93
CA GLU A 150 -8.41 -34.22 -19.61
C GLU A 150 -9.11 -33.02 -20.26
N SER A 151 -10.20 -33.26 -21.00
CA SER A 151 -10.98 -32.19 -21.65
C SER A 151 -11.64 -31.26 -20.63
N GLU A 152 -12.23 -31.82 -19.57
CA GLU A 152 -12.87 -31.06 -18.50
C GLU A 152 -11.85 -30.22 -17.72
N PHE A 153 -10.67 -30.79 -17.44
CA PHE A 153 -9.56 -30.09 -16.80
C PHE A 153 -9.06 -28.94 -17.66
N ASN A 154 -8.76 -29.16 -18.94
CA ASN A 154 -8.23 -28.13 -19.83
C ASN A 154 -9.20 -26.95 -19.96
N THR A 155 -10.50 -27.24 -20.11
CA THR A 155 -11.54 -26.22 -20.21
C THR A 155 -11.61 -25.37 -18.93
N GLN A 156 -11.67 -26.02 -17.77
CA GLN A 156 -11.80 -25.32 -16.49
C GLN A 156 -10.51 -24.59 -16.09
N ASN A 157 -9.34 -25.13 -16.42
CA ASN A 157 -8.05 -24.50 -16.19
C ASN A 157 -7.92 -23.21 -17.02
N GLU A 158 -8.27 -23.26 -18.29
CA GLU A 158 -8.27 -22.09 -19.18
C GLU A 158 -9.28 -21.03 -18.72
N GLU A 159 -10.49 -21.44 -18.31
CA GLU A 159 -11.50 -20.52 -17.78
C GLU A 159 -11.04 -19.87 -16.47
N GLY A 160 -10.53 -20.64 -15.52
CA GLY A 160 -10.00 -20.14 -14.25
C GLY A 160 -8.80 -19.20 -14.44
N PHE A 161 -7.89 -19.54 -15.34
CA PHE A 161 -6.78 -18.67 -15.73
C PHE A 161 -7.28 -17.34 -16.30
N ARG A 162 -8.22 -17.38 -17.25
CA ARG A 162 -8.80 -16.17 -17.86
C ARG A 162 -9.50 -15.28 -16.83
N GLN A 163 -10.29 -15.87 -15.93
CA GLN A 163 -10.98 -15.13 -14.87
C GLN A 163 -9.98 -14.48 -13.92
N LYS A 164 -8.98 -15.21 -13.43
CA LYS A 164 -7.92 -14.65 -12.58
C LYS A 164 -7.16 -13.53 -13.29
N LEU A 165 -6.75 -13.76 -14.54
CA LEU A 165 -6.02 -12.78 -15.32
C LEU A 165 -6.84 -11.50 -15.52
N ALA A 166 -8.15 -11.64 -15.78
CA ALA A 166 -9.06 -10.50 -15.88
C ALA A 166 -9.17 -9.74 -14.55
N GLY A 167 -9.32 -10.45 -13.42
CA GLY A 167 -9.37 -9.84 -12.09
C GLY A 167 -8.07 -9.11 -11.71
N VAL A 168 -6.91 -9.69 -12.01
CA VAL A 168 -5.60 -9.04 -11.81
C VAL A 168 -5.48 -7.80 -12.71
N ARG A 169 -5.87 -7.88 -13.98
CA ARG A 169 -5.85 -6.72 -14.89
C ARG A 169 -6.76 -5.60 -14.42
N GLN A 170 -7.94 -5.92 -13.89
CA GLN A 170 -8.84 -4.94 -13.30
C GLN A 170 -8.20 -4.25 -12.09
N LYS A 171 -7.66 -5.02 -11.13
CA LYS A 171 -6.94 -4.48 -9.96
C LYS A 171 -5.79 -3.55 -10.37
N ILE A 172 -5.02 -3.93 -11.40
CA ILE A 172 -3.96 -3.07 -11.95
C ILE A 172 -4.52 -1.77 -12.52
N GLY A 173 -5.66 -1.82 -13.21
CA GLY A 173 -6.35 -0.63 -13.72
C GLY A 173 -6.79 0.33 -12.60
N GLU A 174 -7.43 -0.20 -11.56
CA GLU A 174 -7.87 0.54 -10.38
C GLU A 174 -6.68 1.19 -9.65
N LEU A 175 -5.57 0.44 -9.47
CA LEU A 175 -4.35 0.97 -8.88
C LEU A 175 -3.74 2.10 -9.71
N LYS A 176 -3.67 1.96 -11.04
CA LYS A 176 -3.17 3.02 -11.92
C LYS A 176 -4.00 4.29 -11.81
N GLN A 177 -5.32 4.17 -11.79
CA GLN A 177 -6.22 5.31 -11.61
C GLN A 177 -6.02 5.96 -10.23
N GLY A 178 -5.91 5.15 -9.17
CA GLY A 178 -5.65 5.65 -7.81
C GLY A 178 -4.31 6.36 -7.66
N ILE A 179 -3.25 5.87 -8.32
CA ILE A 179 -1.94 6.53 -8.36
C ILE A 179 -2.07 7.89 -9.05
N SER A 180 -2.66 7.94 -10.25
CA SER A 180 -2.82 9.19 -10.99
C SER A 180 -3.66 10.23 -10.23
N ALA A 181 -4.72 9.80 -9.53
CA ALA A 181 -5.51 10.70 -8.68
C ALA A 181 -4.70 11.28 -7.52
N ARG A 182 -3.84 10.47 -6.89
CA ARG A 182 -2.95 10.92 -5.80
C ARG A 182 -1.85 11.86 -6.32
N GLU A 183 -1.28 11.59 -7.48
CA GLU A 183 -0.31 12.47 -8.13
C GLU A 183 -0.92 13.84 -8.43
N ASN A 184 -2.13 13.88 -9.00
CA ASN A 184 -2.85 15.14 -9.22
C ASN A 184 -3.10 15.89 -7.92
N ARG A 185 -3.52 15.19 -6.85
CA ARG A 185 -3.74 15.80 -5.54
C ARG A 185 -2.45 16.36 -4.93
N LEU A 186 -1.31 15.70 -5.13
CA LEU A 186 -0.02 16.21 -4.68
C LEU A 186 0.35 17.52 -5.39
N VAL A 187 0.10 17.61 -6.70
CA VAL A 187 0.32 18.85 -7.48
C VAL A 187 -0.58 19.98 -6.96
N GLU A 188 -1.85 19.70 -6.67
CA GLU A 188 -2.76 20.68 -6.07
C GLU A 188 -2.26 21.19 -4.72
N ILE A 189 -1.86 20.28 -3.82
CA ILE A 189 -1.32 20.63 -2.50
C ILE A 189 -0.04 21.47 -2.64
N GLN A 190 0.81 21.16 -3.62
CA GLN A 190 2.02 21.93 -3.87
C GLN A 190 1.70 23.36 -4.32
N ASN A 191 0.71 23.54 -5.20
CA ASN A 191 0.25 24.87 -5.61
C ASN A 191 -0.37 25.64 -4.44
N GLU A 192 -1.15 24.99 -3.58
CA GLU A 192 -1.72 25.60 -2.37
C GLU A 192 -0.61 26.05 -1.40
N LEU A 193 0.44 25.25 -1.23
CA LEU A 193 1.60 25.58 -0.38
C LEU A 193 2.37 26.79 -0.94
N ASP A 194 2.62 26.81 -2.25
CA ASP A 194 3.33 27.93 -2.90
C ASP A 194 2.54 29.23 -2.77
N ALA A 195 1.22 29.19 -2.94
CA ALA A 195 0.34 30.33 -2.73
C ALA A 195 0.35 30.81 -1.27
N PHE A 196 0.34 29.87 -0.30
CA PHE A 196 0.44 30.21 1.12
C PHE A 196 1.79 30.87 1.46
N ILE A 197 2.90 30.35 0.93
CA ILE A 197 4.23 30.94 1.12
C ILE A 197 4.28 32.35 0.53
N ALA A 198 3.71 32.56 -0.66
CA ALA A 198 3.64 33.88 -1.29
C ALA A 198 2.85 34.88 -0.43
N ALA A 199 1.65 34.52 0.02
CA ALA A 199 0.83 35.36 0.89
C ALA A 199 1.53 35.69 2.22
N ARG A 200 2.20 34.69 2.83
CA ARG A 200 2.96 34.88 4.07
C ARG A 200 4.15 35.81 3.90
N ASN A 201 4.80 35.80 2.73
CA ASN A 201 5.90 36.72 2.42
C ASN A 201 5.40 38.15 2.17
N GLU A 202 4.23 38.30 1.54
CA GLU A 202 3.60 39.61 1.35
C GLU A 202 3.19 40.23 2.68
N GLU A 203 2.55 39.47 3.57
CA GLU A 203 2.16 39.94 4.89
C GLU A 203 3.38 40.32 5.74
N LYS A 204 4.47 39.55 5.65
CA LYS A 204 5.74 39.91 6.30
C LYS A 204 6.26 41.28 5.84
N LYS A 205 6.25 41.55 4.53
CA LYS A 205 6.68 42.85 4.00
C LYS A 205 5.79 43.99 4.49
N ARG A 206 4.47 43.76 4.53
CA ARG A 206 3.50 44.73 5.04
C ARG A 206 3.79 45.08 6.50
N LEU A 207 4.02 44.08 7.35
CA LEU A 207 4.35 44.28 8.76
C LEU A 207 5.71 44.97 8.95
N GLU A 208 6.72 44.66 8.13
CA GLU A 208 8.02 45.37 8.16
C GLU A 208 7.88 46.85 7.77
N HIS A 209 7.02 47.16 6.80
CA HIS A 209 6.69 48.53 6.42
C HIS A 209 5.96 49.27 7.55
N GLU A 210 4.91 48.66 8.10
CA GLU A 210 4.13 49.23 9.21
C GLU A 210 5.00 49.48 10.44
N LYS A 211 5.86 48.52 10.81
CA LYS A 211 6.86 48.71 11.88
C LYS A 211 7.77 49.91 11.62
N SER A 212 8.26 50.07 10.39
CA SER A 212 9.14 51.17 10.04
C SER A 212 8.44 52.52 10.14
N GLN A 213 7.16 52.58 9.73
CA GLN A 213 6.33 53.77 9.85
C GLN A 213 6.09 54.13 11.32
N LEU A 214 5.71 53.16 12.15
CA LEU A 214 5.50 53.37 13.59
C LEU A 214 6.77 53.88 14.30
N LEU A 215 7.95 53.36 13.94
CA LEU A 215 9.22 53.85 14.48
C LEU A 215 9.50 55.31 14.08
N SER A 216 9.18 55.67 12.83
CA SER A 216 9.29 57.06 12.35
C SER A 216 8.34 57.98 13.11
N ASP A 217 7.08 57.59 13.26
CA ASP A 217 6.06 58.37 13.97
C ASP A 217 6.42 58.53 15.47
N GLN A 218 6.95 57.47 16.09
CA GLN A 218 7.47 57.50 17.45
C GLN A 218 8.58 58.55 17.58
N LEU A 219 9.57 58.55 16.67
CA LEU A 219 10.68 59.49 16.70
C LEU A 219 10.22 60.95 16.55
N VAL A 220 9.28 61.21 15.65
CA VAL A 220 8.70 62.55 15.46
C VAL A 220 8.01 63.01 16.75
N THR A 221 7.18 62.14 17.33
CA THR A 221 6.45 62.44 18.57
C THR A 221 7.39 62.68 19.75
N GLU A 222 8.45 61.87 19.90
CA GLU A 222 9.48 62.07 20.93
C GLU A 222 10.20 63.42 20.76
N ASN A 223 10.49 63.83 19.52
CA ASN A 223 11.09 65.12 19.23
C ASN A 223 10.14 66.28 19.57
N GLU A 224 8.85 66.16 19.24
CA GLU A 224 7.83 67.15 19.62
C GLU A 224 7.72 67.29 21.15
N ILE A 225 7.74 66.18 21.89
CA ILE A 225 7.77 66.19 23.36
C ILE A 225 8.98 66.98 23.87
N ASN A 226 10.18 66.67 23.35
CA ASN A 226 11.41 67.36 23.75
C ASN A 226 11.34 68.88 23.48
N GLN A 227 10.77 69.30 22.35
CA GLN A 227 10.58 70.73 22.03
C GLN A 227 9.59 71.40 22.98
N ILE A 228 8.49 70.72 23.33
CA ILE A 228 7.51 71.24 24.29
C ILE A 228 8.15 71.40 25.68
N GLU A 229 8.93 70.41 26.12
CA GLU A 229 9.66 70.48 27.39
C GLU A 229 10.68 71.63 27.41
N GLN A 230 11.41 71.84 26.32
CA GLN A 230 12.34 72.96 26.20
C GLN A 230 11.61 74.30 26.32
N LYS A 231 10.52 74.49 25.55
CA LYS A 231 9.71 75.71 25.61
C LYS A 231 9.12 75.95 27.01
N LYS A 232 8.73 74.88 27.71
CA LYS A 232 8.28 74.96 29.10
C LYS A 232 9.40 75.50 30.01
N ARG A 233 10.62 74.95 29.91
CA ARG A 233 11.78 75.43 30.69
C ARG A 233 12.12 76.89 30.39
N GLU A 234 12.10 77.30 29.12
CA GLU A 234 12.33 78.69 28.70
C GLU A 234 11.29 79.63 29.30
N ARG A 235 9.99 79.32 29.17
CA ARG A 235 8.91 80.13 29.76
C ARG A 235 9.00 80.21 31.28
N GLU A 236 9.36 79.12 31.96
CA GLU A 236 9.57 79.12 33.41
C GLU A 236 10.75 80.03 33.80
N ALA A 237 11.84 80.02 33.03
CA ALA A 237 12.99 80.90 33.26
C ALA A 237 12.61 82.37 33.06
N ASP A 238 11.93 82.70 31.96
CA ASP A 238 11.45 84.06 31.66
C ASP A 238 10.52 84.57 32.76
N PHE A 239 9.56 83.73 33.19
CA PHE A 239 8.64 84.07 34.27
C PHE A 239 9.37 84.32 35.60
N ARG A 240 10.34 83.48 35.97
CA ARG A 240 11.14 83.68 37.19
C ARG A 240 11.96 84.96 37.12
N SER A 241 12.53 85.28 35.95
CA SER A 241 13.27 86.53 35.72
C SER A 241 12.36 87.76 35.90
N ALA A 242 11.18 87.74 35.29
CA ALA A 242 10.19 88.81 35.44
C ALA A 242 9.74 88.97 36.91
N LEU A 243 9.50 87.86 37.61
CA LEU A 243 9.12 87.88 39.02
C LEU A 243 10.21 88.50 39.91
N LEU A 244 11.48 88.13 39.69
CA LEU A 244 12.63 88.72 40.37
C LEU A 244 12.74 90.23 40.11
N ALA A 245 12.59 90.67 38.86
CA ALA A 245 12.61 92.08 38.50
C ALA A 245 11.49 92.86 39.21
N HIS A 246 10.27 92.32 39.25
CA HIS A 246 9.17 92.92 40.01
C HIS A 246 9.46 92.98 41.51
N GLN A 247 9.97 91.91 42.11
CA GLN A 247 10.35 91.89 43.53
C GLN A 247 11.41 92.95 43.86
N GLN A 248 12.44 93.08 43.03
CA GLN A 248 13.46 94.12 43.18
C GLN A 248 12.87 95.53 43.06
N ASN A 249 12.00 95.76 42.08
CA ASN A 249 11.32 97.05 41.88
C ASN A 249 10.46 97.44 43.09
N PHE A 250 9.67 96.50 43.63
CA PHE A 250 8.85 96.76 44.83
C PHE A 250 9.69 96.95 46.09
N THR A 251 10.79 96.22 46.23
CA THR A 251 11.74 96.40 47.35
C THR A 251 12.37 97.78 47.29
N ALA A 252 12.88 98.18 46.13
CA ALA A 252 13.45 99.52 45.92
C ALA A 252 12.41 100.63 46.14
N LEU A 253 11.16 100.43 45.72
CA LEU A 253 10.07 101.38 45.98
C LEU A 253 9.80 101.51 47.49
N ARG A 254 9.71 100.38 48.20
CA ARG A 254 9.53 100.35 49.66
C ARG A 254 10.66 101.11 50.37
N GLU A 255 11.92 100.89 49.99
CA GLU A 255 13.07 101.59 50.57
C GLU A 255 13.02 103.10 50.31
N ARG A 256 12.68 103.52 49.08
CA ARG A 256 12.49 104.94 48.75
C ARG A 256 11.39 105.59 49.59
N LEU A 257 10.25 104.92 49.72
CA LEU A 257 9.13 105.42 50.53
C LEU A 257 9.52 105.53 52.00
N ALA A 258 10.18 104.51 52.55
CA ALA A 258 10.65 104.52 53.94
C ALA A 258 11.63 105.69 54.19
N SER A 259 12.61 105.91 53.29
CA SER A 259 13.56 107.01 53.40
C SER A 259 12.92 108.39 53.29
N ASN A 260 12.01 108.59 52.31
CA ASN A 260 11.38 109.89 52.10
C ASN A 260 10.37 110.24 53.19
N LEU A 261 9.63 109.26 53.72
CA LEU A 261 8.67 109.48 54.79
C LEU A 261 9.33 109.65 56.17
N GLN A 262 10.52 109.08 56.40
CA GLN A 262 11.30 109.35 57.62
C GLN A 262 11.83 110.79 57.68
N LYS A 263 12.06 111.43 56.52
CA LYS A 263 12.50 112.84 56.42
C LYS A 263 11.37 113.86 56.65
N LEU A 264 10.12 113.40 56.78
CA LEU A 264 8.92 114.22 56.99
C LEU A 264 8.52 114.34 58.48
N LYS A 265 9.30 113.76 59.40
CA LYS A 265 9.23 113.98 60.84
C LYS A 265 10.41 114.81 61.31
#